data_AF-A0A1E5IH65-F1
#
_entry.id   AF-A0A1E5IH65-F1
#
_cell.length_a   1.000
_cell.length_b   1.000
_cell.length_c   1.000
_cell.angle_alpha   90.00
_cell.angle_beta   90.00
_cell.angle_gamma   90.00
#
_symmetry.space_group_name_H-M   'P 1'
#
loop_
_entity.id
_entity.type
_entity.pdbx_description
1 polymer ?
#
loop_
_entity_poly.entity_id
_entity_poly.type
_entity_poly.pdbx_seq_one_letter_code
_entity_poly.pdbx_strand_id
1 'polypeptide(L)'
;MPERIVLIVLDSTGVGELPDAVSYNDVGADTIGHIFDKAEKSFSLPNMAKLGLYKLLNRRDSLPCADIVGCYGKMMTKSPAKDTMAGHWEMSGIILKTPFPVYPKGFPKKVIEEFEKQIDAKIIGNCSASGTEIINRLGSEHQKTGCPIIYTSADSVFQIAVHEETFGLDRLYKICETARNILCGENAVGRIIARPFIGTKDSYRRTANRRDYSLTPFEITVLDKIKNSGGDVIAIGKIEDIFNGKGITEAVHTEGNLNGM
;
A
#
# COMPACT_ATOMS: atom_id res chain seq x y z
N MET A 1 -4.63 0.52 33.67
CA MET A 1 -4.16 0.62 32.28
C MET A 1 -5.19 1.40 31.49
N PRO A 2 -4.82 2.08 30.39
CA PRO A 2 -5.80 2.81 29.58
C PRO A 2 -6.88 1.85 29.05
N GLU A 3 -8.14 2.29 29.08
CA GLU A 3 -9.27 1.50 28.55
C GLU A 3 -9.29 1.48 27.01
N ARG A 4 -8.63 2.45 26.36
CA ARG A 4 -8.52 2.56 24.90
C ARG A 4 -7.17 3.12 24.48
N ILE A 5 -6.69 2.67 23.33
CA ILE A 5 -5.52 3.22 22.63
C ILE A 5 -6.00 3.66 21.25
N VAL A 6 -5.67 4.90 20.86
CA VAL A 6 -5.91 5.41 19.51
C VAL A 6 -4.56 5.51 18.81
N LEU A 7 -4.33 4.63 17.83
CA LEU A 7 -3.12 4.62 17.01
C LEU A 7 -3.43 5.29 15.67
N ILE A 8 -2.76 6.42 15.39
CA ILE A 8 -2.89 7.14 14.13
C ILE A 8 -1.61 6.94 13.32
N VAL A 9 -1.74 6.37 12.13
CA VAL A 9 -0.64 6.23 11.18
C VAL A 9 -0.76 7.32 10.12
N LEU A 10 0.17 8.27 10.14
CA LEU A 10 0.31 9.24 9.05
C LEU A 10 1.15 8.59 7.94
N ASP A 11 0.48 7.89 7.03
CA ASP A 11 1.14 7.09 5.98
C ASP A 11 2.16 7.94 5.20
N SER A 12 3.33 7.37 4.93
CA SER A 12 4.50 7.99 4.27
C SER A 12 5.14 9.23 4.95
N THR A 13 4.73 9.59 6.17
CA THR A 13 5.16 10.83 6.84
C THR A 13 6.49 10.66 7.58
N GLY A 14 7.58 10.51 6.82
CA GLY A 14 8.94 10.34 7.36
C GLY A 14 9.56 11.62 7.94
N VAL A 15 10.47 11.46 8.91
CA VAL A 15 11.17 12.54 9.64
C VAL A 15 12.69 12.53 9.41
N GLY A 16 13.11 12.08 8.23
CA GLY A 16 14.51 11.92 7.85
C GLY A 16 14.89 10.49 7.48
N GLU A 17 16.05 10.36 6.86
CA GLU A 17 16.58 9.09 6.36
C GLU A 17 16.95 8.13 7.51
N LEU A 18 16.88 6.84 7.21
CA LEU A 18 17.39 5.79 8.10
C LEU A 18 18.89 5.54 7.83
N PRO A 19 19.64 4.97 8.80
CA PRO A 19 21.06 4.67 8.61
C PRO A 19 21.39 3.78 7.40
N ASP A 20 20.42 2.97 6.94
CA ASP A 20 20.51 2.06 5.80
C ASP A 20 19.94 2.64 4.50
N ALA A 21 19.64 3.94 4.43
CA ALA A 21 19.04 4.59 3.26
C ALA A 21 19.81 4.36 1.94
N VAL A 22 21.14 4.17 2.00
CA VAL A 22 21.98 3.81 0.85
C VAL A 22 21.47 2.54 0.16
N SER A 23 21.07 1.53 0.93
CA SER A 23 20.56 0.25 0.41
C SER A 23 19.26 0.39 -0.37
N TYR A 24 18.53 1.49 -0.16
CA TYR A 24 17.25 1.79 -0.82
C TYR A 24 17.35 2.92 -1.84
N ASN A 25 18.54 3.47 -2.07
CA ASN A 25 18.78 4.66 -2.88
C ASN A 25 17.97 5.88 -2.39
N ASP A 26 17.84 6.02 -1.06
CA ASP A 26 17.05 7.06 -0.40
C ASP A 26 17.93 8.05 0.40
N VAL A 27 19.22 8.15 0.08
CA VAL A 27 20.13 9.10 0.76
C VAL A 27 19.62 10.53 0.59
N GLY A 28 19.54 11.26 1.69
CA GLY A 28 19.00 12.62 1.79
C GLY A 28 17.47 12.67 1.92
N ALA A 29 16.77 11.53 2.03
CA ALA A 29 15.31 11.55 2.19
C ALA A 29 14.88 12.21 3.51
N ASP A 30 14.08 13.27 3.44
CA ASP A 30 13.43 13.89 4.60
C ASP A 30 12.06 14.43 4.21
N THR A 31 11.02 13.59 4.32
CA THR A 31 9.68 13.95 3.82
C THR A 31 9.15 15.23 4.46
N ILE A 32 9.05 15.28 5.79
CA ILE A 32 8.53 16.47 6.47
C ILE A 32 9.50 17.64 6.34
N GLY A 33 10.82 17.41 6.46
CA GLY A 33 11.82 18.47 6.31
C GLY A 33 11.72 19.18 4.96
N HIS A 34 11.65 18.41 3.87
CA HIS A 34 11.50 18.94 2.51
C HIS A 34 10.13 19.59 2.28
N ILE A 35 9.05 19.10 2.90
CA ILE A 35 7.75 19.79 2.87
C ILE A 35 7.90 21.19 3.47
N PHE A 36 8.54 21.32 4.64
CA PHE A 36 8.78 22.64 5.25
C PHE A 36 9.68 23.55 4.40
N ASP A 37 10.64 23.00 3.65
CA ASP A 37 11.49 23.79 2.74
C ASP A 37 10.73 24.34 1.53
N LYS A 38 9.69 23.64 1.08
CA LYS A 38 8.90 24.00 -0.10
C LYS A 38 7.62 24.75 0.23
N ALA A 39 7.09 24.55 1.42
CA ALA A 39 5.85 25.18 1.85
C ALA A 39 6.04 26.70 2.05
N GLU A 40 4.93 27.42 2.05
CA GLU A 40 4.92 28.83 2.38
C GLU A 40 5.40 29.06 3.82
N LYS A 41 5.96 30.25 4.11
CA LYS A 41 6.42 30.62 5.46
C LYS A 41 5.32 30.55 6.53
N SER A 42 4.06 30.61 6.12
CA SER A 42 2.87 30.51 6.96
C SER A 42 2.56 29.06 7.39
N PHE A 43 3.11 28.06 6.70
CA PHE A 43 2.84 26.66 6.98
C PHE A 43 3.34 26.27 8.37
N SER A 44 2.44 25.71 9.18
CA SER A 44 2.75 25.27 10.54
C SER A 44 1.87 24.10 10.95
N LEU A 45 2.42 23.26 11.84
CA LEU A 45 1.74 22.12 12.45
C LEU A 45 1.73 22.29 13.99
N PRO A 46 1.08 23.32 14.53
CA PRO A 46 1.20 23.69 15.95
C PRO A 46 0.74 22.57 16.90
N ASN A 47 -0.26 21.79 16.52
CA ASN A 47 -0.72 20.66 17.32
C ASN A 47 0.32 19.52 17.34
N MET A 48 0.93 19.21 16.19
CA MET A 48 1.99 18.20 16.11
C MET A 48 3.27 18.68 16.82
N ALA A 49 3.53 19.98 16.83
CA ALA A 49 4.63 20.58 17.60
C ALA A 49 4.45 20.35 19.09
N LYS A 50 3.23 20.53 19.62
CA LYS A 50 2.88 20.18 21.01
C LYS A 50 3.00 18.68 21.31
N LEU A 51 2.85 17.81 20.31
CA LEU A 51 3.12 16.37 20.46
C LEU A 51 4.61 16.01 20.28
N GLY A 52 5.48 16.99 20.04
CA GLY A 52 6.93 16.80 19.96
C GLY A 52 7.49 16.59 18.54
N LEU A 53 6.69 16.67 17.47
CA LEU A 53 7.15 16.43 16.10
C LEU A 53 8.36 17.29 15.73
N TYR A 54 8.34 18.58 16.08
CA TYR A 54 9.42 19.51 15.73
C TYR A 54 10.74 19.16 16.41
N LYS A 55 10.71 18.44 17.54
CA LYS A 55 11.91 17.89 18.18
C LYS A 55 12.47 16.67 17.48
N LEU A 56 11.83 16.15 16.42
CA LEU A 56 12.31 14.99 15.68
C LEU A 56 12.98 15.37 14.35
N LEU A 57 12.65 16.55 13.81
CA LEU A 57 13.11 17.01 12.50
C LEU A 57 14.58 17.46 12.52
N ASN A 58 15.25 17.36 11.37
CA ASN A 58 16.64 17.81 11.16
C ASN A 58 16.76 19.35 10.98
N ARG A 59 15.90 20.13 11.64
CA ARG A 59 15.85 21.60 11.55
C ARG A 59 15.24 22.29 12.78
N ARG A 60 15.43 21.69 13.95
CA ARG A 60 14.73 22.06 15.20
C ARG A 60 14.85 23.54 15.54
N ASP A 61 16.00 24.15 15.25
CA ASP A 61 16.29 25.54 15.59
C ASP A 61 15.56 26.55 14.70
N SER A 62 15.05 26.13 13.53
CA SER A 62 14.28 27.00 12.63
C SER A 62 12.78 26.96 12.90
N LEU A 63 12.32 26.15 13.86
CA LEU A 63 10.90 25.91 14.12
C LEU A 63 10.48 26.47 15.49
N PRO A 64 9.25 27.00 15.62
CA PRO A 64 8.75 27.50 16.90
C PRO A 64 8.81 26.44 18.00
N CYS A 65 9.27 26.84 19.19
CA CYS A 65 9.18 25.98 20.36
C CYS A 65 7.72 25.80 20.78
N ALA A 66 7.38 24.62 21.30
CA ALA A 66 6.08 24.31 21.86
C ALA A 66 6.27 23.56 23.17
N ASP A 67 5.37 23.79 24.12
CA ASP A 67 5.27 23.00 25.35
C ASP A 67 4.76 21.60 24.99
N ILE A 68 5.60 20.59 25.23
CA ILE A 68 5.32 19.23 24.80
C ILE A 68 4.37 18.55 25.77
N VAL A 69 3.31 17.95 25.22
CA VAL A 69 2.33 17.17 25.96
C VAL A 69 2.53 15.70 25.61
N GLY A 70 3.17 14.95 26.53
CA GLY A 70 3.41 13.52 26.40
C GLY A 70 4.85 13.15 26.02
N CYS A 71 5.02 11.94 25.47
CA CYS A 71 6.31 11.39 25.07
C CYS A 71 6.48 11.46 23.55
N TYR A 72 7.72 11.67 23.10
CA TYR A 72 8.05 11.71 21.67
C TYR A 72 9.31 10.90 21.39
N GLY A 73 9.42 10.41 20.17
CA GLY A 73 10.54 9.62 19.69
C GLY A 73 10.40 9.32 18.20
N LYS A 74 11.43 8.73 17.61
CA LYS A 74 11.38 8.17 16.26
C LYS A 74 11.77 6.70 16.31
N MET A 75 11.22 5.93 15.38
CA MET A 75 11.48 4.50 15.24
C MET A 75 12.28 4.24 13.97
N MET A 76 13.12 3.20 14.01
CA MET A 76 13.82 2.68 12.84
C MET A 76 13.17 1.35 12.46
N THR A 77 12.88 1.16 11.18
CA THR A 77 12.36 -0.11 10.66
C THR A 77 13.46 -1.16 10.66
N LYS A 78 13.11 -2.39 11.06
CA LYS A 78 14.00 -3.55 11.04
C LYS A 78 13.77 -4.47 9.84
N SER A 79 12.55 -4.50 9.33
CA SER A 79 12.20 -5.25 8.13
C SER A 79 12.99 -4.69 6.93
N PRO A 80 13.52 -5.55 6.05
CA PRO A 80 14.31 -5.12 4.89
C PRO A 80 13.41 -4.59 3.75
N ALA A 81 12.39 -3.81 4.08
CA ALA A 81 11.37 -3.33 3.14
C ALA A 81 10.83 -1.97 3.57
N LYS A 82 10.42 -1.16 2.58
CA LYS A 82 9.86 0.19 2.77
C LYS A 82 8.42 0.34 2.27
N ASP A 83 7.72 -0.77 2.02
CA ASP A 83 6.32 -0.73 1.60
C ASP A 83 5.35 -0.64 2.80
N THR A 84 4.12 -0.21 2.51
CA THR A 84 3.05 -0.03 3.50
C THR A 84 2.81 -1.29 4.34
N MET A 85 2.82 -2.48 3.74
CA MET A 85 2.47 -3.71 4.47
C MET A 85 3.58 -4.07 5.45
N ALA A 86 4.83 -4.04 5.02
CA ALA A 86 5.98 -4.30 5.88
C ALA A 86 5.99 -3.40 7.12
N GLY A 87 5.80 -2.09 6.95
CA GLY A 87 5.76 -1.14 8.06
C GLY A 87 4.62 -1.41 9.04
N HIS A 88 3.41 -1.68 8.55
CA HIS A 88 2.26 -1.97 9.40
C HIS A 88 2.38 -3.30 10.13
N TRP A 89 2.90 -4.33 9.44
CA TRP A 89 3.13 -5.64 10.03
C TRP A 89 4.20 -5.55 11.12
N GLU A 90 5.26 -4.79 10.92
CA GLU A 90 6.29 -4.56 11.94
C GLU A 90 5.76 -3.82 13.17
N MET A 91 4.96 -2.76 12.98
CA MET A 91 4.27 -2.10 14.08
C MET A 91 3.36 -3.06 14.87
N SER A 92 2.84 -4.08 14.20
CA SER A 92 1.99 -5.11 14.83
C SER A 92 2.77 -6.29 15.43
N GLY A 93 4.11 -6.29 15.33
CA GLY A 93 4.99 -7.28 15.93
C GLY A 93 5.64 -8.28 14.96
N ILE A 94 5.49 -8.11 13.65
CA ILE A 94 6.04 -9.04 12.64
C ILE A 94 7.22 -8.38 11.92
N ILE A 95 8.42 -8.89 12.12
CA ILE A 95 9.61 -8.45 11.38
C ILE A 95 9.81 -9.34 10.16
N LEU A 96 9.80 -8.75 8.96
CA LEU A 96 10.07 -9.50 7.74
C LEU A 96 11.54 -9.94 7.70
N LYS A 97 11.78 -11.19 7.30
CA LYS A 97 13.14 -11.69 7.02
C LYS A 97 13.60 -11.35 5.60
N THR A 98 12.65 -11.22 4.68
CA THR A 98 12.87 -10.94 3.25
C THR A 98 11.83 -9.92 2.80
N PRO A 99 12.19 -8.95 1.94
CA PRO A 99 11.22 -8.02 1.37
C PRO A 99 10.20 -8.75 0.51
N PHE A 100 9.04 -8.12 0.31
CA PHE A 100 8.15 -8.55 -0.75
C PHE A 100 8.81 -8.29 -2.12
N PRO A 101 8.72 -9.22 -3.08
CA PRO A 101 9.36 -9.09 -4.38
C PRO A 101 8.75 -7.95 -5.19
N VAL A 102 9.60 -7.22 -5.93
CA VAL A 102 9.19 -6.22 -6.91
C VAL A 102 9.63 -6.64 -8.30
N TYR A 103 8.90 -6.20 -9.33
CA TYR A 103 9.07 -6.70 -10.70
C TYR A 103 9.24 -5.58 -11.73
N PRO A 104 10.28 -4.73 -11.64
CA PRO A 104 10.44 -3.56 -12.51
C PRO A 104 10.50 -3.89 -14.01
N LYS A 105 10.87 -5.14 -14.36
CA LYS A 105 10.93 -5.65 -15.74
C LYS A 105 9.76 -6.59 -16.09
N GLY A 106 8.68 -6.58 -15.30
CA GLY A 106 7.59 -7.54 -15.39
C GLY A 106 7.83 -8.83 -14.60
N PHE A 107 6.77 -9.62 -14.47
CA PHE A 107 6.76 -10.90 -13.78
C PHE A 107 7.50 -11.97 -14.59
N PRO A 108 8.14 -12.95 -13.92
CA PRO A 108 8.82 -14.06 -14.57
C PRO A 108 7.88 -14.83 -15.50
N LYS A 109 8.42 -15.30 -16.63
CA LYS A 109 7.67 -16.08 -17.63
C LYS A 109 6.88 -17.23 -17.01
N LYS A 110 7.50 -17.98 -16.09
CA LYS A 110 6.84 -19.09 -15.37
C LYS A 110 5.59 -18.67 -14.59
N VAL A 111 5.62 -17.50 -13.95
CA VAL A 111 4.46 -16.95 -13.21
C VAL A 111 3.34 -16.60 -14.18
N ILE A 112 3.69 -15.95 -15.29
CA ILE A 112 2.71 -15.56 -16.32
C ILE A 112 2.12 -16.79 -17.01
N GLU A 113 2.92 -17.78 -17.39
CA GLU A 113 2.44 -18.99 -18.05
C GLU A 113 1.50 -19.81 -17.15
N GLU A 114 1.81 -19.92 -15.86
CA GLU A 114 0.91 -20.57 -14.89
C GLU A 114 -0.39 -19.77 -14.73
N PHE A 115 -0.30 -18.44 -14.67
CA PHE A 115 -1.49 -17.58 -14.60
C PHE A 115 -2.37 -17.72 -15.83
N GLU A 116 -1.80 -17.62 -17.04
CA GLU A 116 -2.52 -17.82 -18.31
C GLU A 116 -3.23 -19.18 -18.38
N LYS A 117 -2.55 -20.24 -17.92
CA LYS A 117 -3.10 -21.60 -17.87
C LYS A 117 -4.31 -21.69 -16.93
N GLN A 118 -4.24 -21.08 -15.75
CA GLN A 118 -5.30 -21.16 -14.74
C GLN A 118 -6.53 -20.32 -15.10
N ILE A 119 -6.35 -19.22 -15.85
CA ILE A 119 -7.46 -18.35 -16.27
C ILE A 119 -8.03 -18.71 -17.65
N ASP A 120 -7.43 -19.70 -18.33
CA ASP A 120 -7.73 -20.11 -19.70
C ASP A 120 -7.79 -18.91 -20.67
N ALA A 121 -6.79 -18.04 -20.60
CA ALA A 121 -6.66 -16.86 -21.44
C ALA A 121 -5.21 -16.38 -21.54
N LYS A 122 -4.86 -15.77 -22.66
CA LYS A 122 -3.61 -15.03 -22.81
C LYS A 122 -3.67 -13.68 -22.10
N ILE A 123 -2.51 -13.14 -21.74
CA ILE A 123 -2.38 -11.80 -21.17
C ILE A 123 -1.67 -10.84 -22.13
N ILE A 124 -1.85 -9.55 -21.90
CA ILE A 124 -1.06 -8.49 -22.55
C ILE A 124 -0.40 -7.58 -21.50
N GLY A 125 0.72 -6.96 -21.85
CA GLY A 125 1.48 -6.08 -20.96
C GLY A 125 2.68 -6.79 -20.31
N ASN A 126 2.53 -7.20 -19.05
CA ASN A 126 3.60 -7.70 -18.18
C ASN A 126 4.80 -6.74 -18.05
N CYS A 127 4.54 -5.51 -17.60
CA CYS A 127 5.57 -4.48 -17.40
C CYS A 127 5.27 -3.59 -16.21
N SER A 128 6.24 -2.78 -15.78
CA SER A 128 6.00 -1.66 -14.87
C SER A 128 5.39 -0.49 -15.65
N ALA A 129 4.27 0.06 -15.18
CA ALA A 129 3.58 1.19 -15.80
C ALA A 129 2.61 1.87 -14.83
N SER A 130 2.24 3.12 -15.11
CA SER A 130 1.11 3.74 -14.41
C SER A 130 -0.23 3.16 -14.92
N GLY A 131 -1.26 3.15 -14.07
CA GLY A 131 -2.58 2.63 -14.46
C GLY A 131 -3.22 3.41 -15.62
N THR A 132 -3.01 4.72 -15.68
CA THR A 132 -3.52 5.55 -16.78
C THR A 132 -2.78 5.26 -18.09
N GLU A 133 -1.45 5.18 -18.04
CA GLU A 133 -0.62 4.89 -19.20
C GLU A 133 -0.94 3.51 -19.80
N ILE A 134 -1.00 2.46 -18.97
CA ILE A 134 -1.15 1.09 -19.46
C ILE A 134 -2.53 0.86 -20.10
N ILE A 135 -3.58 1.47 -19.52
CA ILE A 135 -4.94 1.39 -20.06
C ILE A 135 -5.03 2.18 -21.37
N ASN A 136 -4.43 3.37 -21.47
CA ASN A 136 -4.40 4.12 -22.72
C ASN A 136 -3.63 3.38 -23.81
N ARG A 137 -2.52 2.71 -23.46
CA ARG A 137 -1.68 1.97 -24.40
C ARG A 137 -2.33 0.67 -24.88
N LEU A 138 -2.94 -0.11 -23.98
CA LEU A 138 -3.38 -1.49 -24.25
C LEU A 138 -4.90 -1.70 -24.18
N GLY A 139 -5.68 -0.70 -23.76
CA GLY A 139 -7.13 -0.82 -23.57
C GLY A 139 -7.88 -1.23 -24.83
N SER A 140 -7.49 -0.69 -25.99
CA SER A 140 -8.13 -1.06 -27.27
C SER A 140 -7.75 -2.47 -27.73
N GLU A 141 -6.56 -2.96 -27.40
CA GLU A 141 -6.15 -4.34 -27.68
C GLU A 141 -6.88 -5.32 -26.75
N HIS A 142 -6.99 -4.98 -25.47
CA HIS A 142 -7.82 -5.71 -24.51
C HIS A 142 -9.27 -5.84 -24.99
N GLN A 143 -9.91 -4.74 -25.39
CA GLN A 143 -11.29 -4.77 -25.85
C GLN A 143 -11.49 -5.63 -27.11
N LYS A 144 -10.48 -5.70 -28.00
CA LYS A 144 -10.52 -6.53 -29.22
C LYS A 144 -10.30 -8.02 -28.96
N THR A 145 -9.42 -8.35 -28.01
CA THR A 145 -8.94 -9.72 -27.79
C THR A 145 -9.58 -10.41 -26.58
N GLY A 146 -10.10 -9.64 -25.64
CA GLY A 146 -10.53 -10.11 -24.31
C GLY A 146 -9.36 -10.47 -23.37
N CYS A 147 -8.10 -10.30 -23.77
CA CYS A 147 -6.94 -10.65 -22.95
C CYS A 147 -6.74 -9.63 -21.82
N PRO A 148 -6.74 -10.01 -20.52
CA PRO A 148 -6.56 -9.06 -19.44
C PRO A 148 -5.17 -8.40 -19.48
N ILE A 149 -5.11 -7.14 -19.07
CA ILE A 149 -3.87 -6.37 -19.04
C ILE A 149 -3.20 -6.58 -17.68
N ILE A 150 -1.99 -7.15 -17.69
CA ILE A 150 -1.21 -7.37 -16.48
C ILE A 150 -0.08 -6.34 -16.40
N TYR A 151 0.08 -5.71 -15.25
CA TYR A 151 1.15 -4.76 -15.01
C TYR A 151 1.50 -4.65 -13.51
N THR A 152 2.61 -3.97 -13.22
CA THR A 152 3.10 -3.72 -11.86
C THR A 152 3.53 -2.26 -11.70
N SER A 153 4.00 -1.88 -10.51
CA SER A 153 4.51 -0.54 -10.20
C SER A 153 5.88 -0.65 -9.50
N ALA A 154 6.32 0.45 -8.87
CA ALA A 154 7.49 0.43 -7.98
C ALA A 154 7.23 -0.38 -6.69
N ASP A 155 5.97 -0.57 -6.32
CA ASP A 155 5.57 -1.35 -5.14
C ASP A 155 5.43 -2.84 -5.49
N SER A 156 5.42 -3.69 -4.46
CA SER A 156 5.15 -5.11 -4.60
C SER A 156 3.66 -5.39 -4.87
N VAL A 157 3.25 -5.21 -6.13
CA VAL A 157 1.84 -5.40 -6.56
C VAL A 157 1.71 -6.10 -7.92
N PHE A 158 0.66 -6.90 -8.08
CA PHE A 158 0.22 -7.47 -9.36
C PHE A 158 -1.14 -6.88 -9.72
N GLN A 159 -1.20 -6.10 -10.80
CA GLN A 159 -2.40 -5.35 -11.17
C GLN A 159 -3.02 -5.94 -12.44
N ILE A 160 -4.34 -6.10 -12.43
CA ILE A 160 -5.12 -6.68 -13.53
C ILE A 160 -6.12 -5.63 -14.00
N ALA A 161 -5.89 -5.05 -15.19
CA ALA A 161 -6.79 -4.09 -15.80
C ALA A 161 -7.63 -4.73 -16.91
N VAL A 162 -8.94 -4.51 -16.84
CA VAL A 162 -9.91 -5.00 -17.83
C VAL A 162 -11.03 -3.99 -18.04
N HIS A 163 -11.60 -3.97 -19.24
CA HIS A 163 -12.79 -3.20 -19.56
C HIS A 163 -14.02 -3.93 -19.02
N GLU A 164 -14.86 -3.24 -18.23
CA GLU A 164 -15.98 -3.88 -17.52
C GLU A 164 -16.95 -4.59 -18.45
N GLU A 165 -17.33 -3.97 -19.57
CA GLU A 165 -18.29 -4.55 -20.52
C GLU A 165 -17.69 -5.69 -21.36
N THR A 166 -16.37 -5.68 -21.57
CA THR A 166 -15.71 -6.70 -22.41
C THR A 166 -15.42 -7.96 -21.61
N PHE A 167 -14.99 -7.79 -20.35
CA PHE A 167 -14.45 -8.90 -19.55
C PHE A 167 -15.37 -9.34 -18.41
N GLY A 168 -16.16 -8.41 -17.85
CA GLY A 168 -17.02 -8.63 -16.69
C GLY A 168 -16.27 -8.55 -15.36
N LEU A 169 -16.90 -7.92 -14.36
CA LEU A 169 -16.34 -7.75 -13.01
C LEU A 169 -16.19 -9.08 -12.27
N ASP A 170 -17.17 -9.98 -12.35
CA ASP A 170 -17.10 -11.26 -11.65
C ASP A 170 -15.93 -12.11 -12.14
N ARG A 171 -15.65 -12.07 -13.45
CA ARG A 171 -14.50 -12.75 -14.04
C ARG A 171 -13.20 -12.09 -13.58
N LEU A 172 -13.12 -10.76 -13.55
CA LEU A 172 -11.97 -10.01 -13.03
C LEU A 172 -11.63 -10.43 -11.60
N TYR A 173 -12.63 -10.48 -10.72
CA TYR A 173 -12.40 -10.83 -9.32
C TYR A 173 -11.93 -12.28 -9.15
N LYS A 174 -12.53 -13.23 -9.88
CA LYS A 174 -12.07 -14.63 -9.90
C LYS A 174 -10.61 -14.75 -10.33
N ILE A 175 -10.19 -14.04 -11.39
CA ILE A 175 -8.78 -14.12 -11.82
C ILE A 175 -7.83 -13.40 -10.85
N CYS A 176 -8.30 -12.39 -10.11
CA CYS A 176 -7.50 -11.81 -9.02
C CYS A 176 -7.26 -12.82 -7.88
N GLU A 177 -8.28 -13.59 -7.50
CA GLU A 177 -8.14 -14.68 -6.52
C GLU A 177 -7.17 -15.76 -7.02
N THR A 178 -7.28 -16.16 -8.29
CA THR A 178 -6.33 -17.07 -8.93
C THR A 178 -4.90 -16.52 -8.88
N ALA A 179 -4.69 -15.26 -9.24
CA ALA A 179 -3.38 -14.62 -9.15
C ALA A 179 -2.85 -14.62 -7.72
N ARG A 180 -3.72 -14.39 -6.71
CA ARG A 180 -3.31 -14.39 -5.31
C ARG A 180 -2.79 -15.74 -4.86
N ASN A 181 -3.41 -16.83 -5.31
CA ASN A 181 -3.00 -18.20 -5.02
C ASN A 181 -1.68 -18.59 -5.70
N ILE A 182 -1.42 -18.07 -6.91
CA ILE A 182 -0.18 -18.33 -7.66
C ILE A 182 1.00 -17.54 -7.09
N LEU A 183 0.77 -16.28 -6.73
CA LEU A 183 1.78 -15.36 -6.21
C LEU A 183 1.98 -15.62 -4.71
N CYS A 184 2.62 -16.74 -4.40
CA CYS A 184 3.02 -17.16 -3.06
C CYS A 184 4.53 -17.45 -2.98
N GLY A 185 5.04 -17.68 -1.77
CA GLY A 185 6.45 -17.98 -1.53
C GLY A 185 7.37 -16.87 -2.04
N GLU A 186 8.37 -17.22 -2.85
CA GLU A 186 9.33 -16.27 -3.44
C GLU A 186 8.68 -15.23 -4.37
N ASN A 187 7.46 -15.52 -4.87
CA ASN A 187 6.71 -14.61 -5.73
C ASN A 187 5.56 -13.89 -4.99
N ALA A 188 5.55 -13.91 -3.65
CA ALA A 188 4.48 -13.36 -2.83
C ALA A 188 4.45 -11.82 -2.86
N VAL A 189 3.86 -11.24 -3.92
CA VAL A 189 3.63 -9.80 -3.94
C VAL A 189 2.69 -9.36 -2.82
N GLY A 190 2.88 -8.17 -2.28
CA GLY A 190 2.06 -7.64 -1.20
C GLY A 190 0.56 -7.65 -1.53
N ARG A 191 0.18 -7.16 -2.73
CA ARG A 191 -1.24 -7.07 -3.15
C ARG A 191 -1.48 -7.46 -4.61
N ILE A 192 -2.59 -8.13 -4.85
CA ILE A 192 -3.21 -8.22 -6.18
C ILE A 192 -4.26 -7.11 -6.28
N ILE A 193 -4.34 -6.38 -7.39
CA ILE A 193 -5.27 -5.25 -7.52
C ILE A 193 -6.11 -5.41 -8.78
N ALA A 194 -7.42 -5.52 -8.60
CA ALA A 194 -8.41 -5.42 -9.67
C ALA A 194 -8.52 -3.96 -10.12
N ARG A 195 -8.31 -3.70 -11.41
CA ARG A 195 -8.32 -2.37 -12.03
C ARG A 195 -9.34 -2.29 -13.17
N PRO A 196 -10.64 -2.38 -12.86
CA PRO A 196 -11.65 -2.21 -13.88
C PRO A 196 -11.62 -0.79 -14.47
N PHE A 197 -11.91 -0.70 -15.76
CA PHE A 197 -12.04 0.56 -16.48
C PHE A 197 -13.21 0.52 -17.47
N ILE A 198 -13.67 1.70 -17.85
CA ILE A 198 -14.75 1.92 -18.82
C ILE A 198 -14.35 2.98 -19.84
N GLY A 199 -15.15 3.12 -20.90
CA GLY A 199 -14.96 4.12 -21.95
C GLY A 199 -14.43 3.51 -23.23
N THR A 200 -14.00 4.38 -24.14
CA THR A 200 -13.50 3.98 -25.46
C THR A 200 -12.05 4.42 -25.64
N LYS A 201 -11.46 4.05 -26.78
CA LYS A 201 -10.13 4.54 -27.16
C LYS A 201 -10.07 6.06 -26.99
N ASP A 202 -8.98 6.54 -26.37
CA ASP A 202 -8.73 7.95 -26.04
C ASP A 202 -9.62 8.55 -24.91
N SER A 203 -10.52 7.76 -24.30
CA SER A 203 -11.40 8.21 -23.21
C SER A 203 -11.54 7.21 -22.06
N TYR A 204 -10.60 6.26 -21.93
CA TYR A 204 -10.66 5.27 -20.85
C TYR A 204 -10.51 5.90 -19.46
N ARG A 205 -11.31 5.42 -18.51
CA ARG A 205 -11.24 5.83 -17.11
C ARG A 205 -11.40 4.63 -16.18
N ARG A 206 -10.59 4.58 -15.13
CA ARG A 206 -10.71 3.59 -14.05
C ARG A 206 -11.99 3.83 -13.26
N THR A 207 -12.61 2.77 -12.75
CA THR A 207 -13.84 2.85 -11.97
C THR A 207 -13.58 2.68 -10.47
N ALA A 208 -14.62 2.91 -9.66
CA ALA A 208 -14.61 2.67 -8.23
C ALA A 208 -14.70 1.17 -7.86
N ASN A 209 -14.97 0.28 -8.83
CA ASN A 209 -15.08 -1.18 -8.63
C ASN A 209 -13.73 -1.88 -8.37
N ARG A 210 -12.70 -1.10 -8.01
CA ARG A 210 -11.39 -1.59 -7.59
C ARG A 210 -11.55 -2.51 -6.37
N ARG A 211 -10.80 -3.61 -6.37
CA ARG A 211 -10.62 -4.47 -5.19
C ARG A 211 -9.16 -4.82 -5.04
N ASP A 212 -8.68 -4.88 -3.80
CA ASP A 212 -7.32 -5.25 -3.45
C ASP A 212 -7.35 -6.58 -2.69
N TYR A 213 -6.42 -7.49 -3.00
CA TYR A 213 -6.28 -8.80 -2.37
C TYR A 213 -4.88 -8.88 -1.75
N SER A 214 -4.80 -8.49 -0.49
CA SER A 214 -3.55 -8.43 0.26
C SER A 214 -3.12 -9.79 0.77
N LEU A 215 -1.82 -9.95 1.02
CA LEU A 215 -1.35 -11.05 1.84
C LEU A 215 -1.95 -10.94 3.25
N THR A 216 -2.24 -12.08 3.86
CA THR A 216 -2.57 -12.16 5.28
C THR A 216 -1.26 -12.17 6.07
N PRO A 217 -1.15 -11.43 7.20
CA PRO A 217 -0.01 -11.54 8.10
C PRO A 217 0.27 -13.01 8.46
N PHE A 218 1.50 -13.48 8.23
CA PHE A 218 1.84 -14.90 8.40
C PHE A 218 1.99 -15.32 9.87
N GLU A 219 2.23 -14.37 10.76
CA GLU A 219 2.35 -14.57 12.21
C GLU A 219 1.15 -13.97 12.97
N ILE A 220 1.07 -14.24 14.27
CA ILE A 220 0.09 -13.62 15.17
C ILE A 220 0.52 -12.17 15.44
N THR A 221 -0.35 -11.23 15.11
CA THR A 221 -0.13 -9.79 15.33
C THR A 221 -0.59 -9.37 16.74
N VAL A 222 -0.24 -8.15 17.16
CA VAL A 222 -0.83 -7.54 18.36
C VAL A 222 -2.34 -7.37 18.24
N LEU A 223 -2.87 -7.18 17.02
CA LEU A 223 -4.31 -7.09 16.76
C LEU A 223 -5.01 -8.41 17.09
N ASP A 224 -4.43 -9.53 16.64
CA ASP A 224 -4.91 -10.87 16.99
C ASP A 224 -4.92 -11.09 18.51
N LYS A 225 -3.88 -10.64 19.21
CA LYS A 225 -3.79 -10.77 20.67
C LYS A 225 -4.89 -9.99 21.39
N ILE A 226 -5.18 -8.77 20.96
CA ILE A 226 -6.24 -7.92 21.53
C ILE A 226 -7.61 -8.56 21.28
N LYS A 227 -7.89 -8.95 20.04
CA LYS A 227 -9.13 -9.64 19.65
C LYS A 227 -9.34 -10.91 20.45
N ASN A 228 -8.31 -11.75 20.56
CA ASN A 228 -8.39 -13.04 21.26
C ASN A 228 -8.51 -12.89 22.79
N SER A 229 -8.12 -11.75 23.37
CA SER A 229 -8.37 -11.44 24.78
C SER A 229 -9.75 -10.80 25.03
N GLY A 230 -10.62 -10.74 24.01
CA GLY A 230 -11.97 -10.16 24.10
C GLY A 230 -12.01 -8.64 23.98
N GLY A 231 -10.93 -8.00 23.52
CA GLY A 231 -10.89 -6.57 23.24
C GLY A 231 -11.31 -6.23 21.81
N ASP A 232 -11.70 -4.98 21.59
CA ASP A 232 -12.07 -4.47 20.28
C ASP A 232 -10.85 -3.97 19.49
N VAL A 233 -10.84 -4.27 18.20
CA VAL A 233 -9.88 -3.77 17.21
C VAL A 233 -10.65 -3.15 16.06
N ILE A 234 -10.82 -1.83 16.13
CA ILE A 234 -11.55 -1.03 15.14
C ILE A 234 -10.56 -0.50 14.11
N ALA A 235 -10.65 -1.01 12.88
CA ALA A 235 -9.82 -0.61 11.76
C ALA A 235 -10.49 0.53 10.98
N ILE A 236 -9.78 1.65 10.80
CA ILE A 236 -10.30 2.81 10.05
C ILE A 236 -9.49 2.99 8.75
N GLY A 237 -10.17 3.21 7.64
CA GLY A 237 -9.56 3.41 6.33
C GLY A 237 -9.02 2.12 5.74
N LYS A 238 -7.72 2.09 5.41
CA LYS A 238 -7.07 0.95 4.73
C LYS A 238 -6.53 -0.12 5.68
N ILE A 239 -6.71 0.03 6.99
CA ILE A 239 -6.15 -0.89 7.97
C ILE A 239 -6.69 -2.31 7.75
N GLU A 240 -7.98 -2.47 7.44
CA GLU A 240 -8.53 -3.79 7.13
C GLU A 240 -7.85 -4.44 5.93
N ASP A 241 -7.68 -3.69 4.83
CA ASP A 241 -7.02 -4.18 3.63
C ASP A 241 -5.55 -4.57 3.89
N ILE A 242 -4.84 -3.82 4.73
CA ILE A 242 -3.41 -4.07 5.04
C ILE A 242 -3.21 -5.37 5.83
N PHE A 243 -4.15 -5.69 6.71
CA PHE A 243 -4.13 -6.91 7.52
C PHE A 243 -4.97 -8.04 6.94
N ASN A 244 -5.63 -7.82 5.80
CA ASN A 244 -6.59 -8.75 5.19
C ASN A 244 -7.64 -9.24 6.21
N GLY A 245 -8.18 -8.31 7.01
CA GLY A 245 -9.15 -8.58 8.08
C GLY A 245 -8.59 -9.31 9.31
N LYS A 246 -7.32 -9.73 9.31
CA LYS A 246 -6.73 -10.49 10.42
C LYS A 246 -6.61 -9.63 11.69
N GLY A 247 -7.10 -10.17 12.80
CA GLY A 247 -7.09 -9.49 14.11
C GLY A 247 -8.11 -8.36 14.24
N ILE A 248 -8.95 -8.09 13.23
CA ILE A 248 -9.92 -6.98 13.24
C ILE A 248 -11.28 -7.45 13.76
N THR A 249 -11.96 -6.62 14.55
CA THR A 249 -13.32 -6.86 15.04
C THR A 249 -14.35 -6.03 14.29
N GLU A 250 -14.01 -4.79 13.93
CA GLU A 250 -14.84 -3.88 13.15
C GLU A 250 -13.99 -3.10 12.16
N ALA A 251 -14.53 -2.81 10.97
CA ALA A 251 -13.87 -2.02 9.96
C ALA A 251 -14.77 -0.88 9.46
N VAL A 252 -14.20 0.31 9.33
CA VAL A 252 -14.85 1.51 8.81
C VAL A 252 -14.02 2.01 7.63
N HIS A 253 -14.54 1.84 6.42
CA HIS A 253 -13.89 2.37 5.21
C HIS A 253 -14.07 3.88 5.09
N THR A 254 -13.07 4.54 4.50
CA THR A 254 -13.04 6.00 4.38
C THR A 254 -12.78 6.44 2.96
N GLU A 255 -13.42 7.53 2.52
CA GLU A 255 -13.21 8.12 1.19
C GLU A 255 -11.99 9.06 1.12
N GLY A 256 -11.45 9.45 2.28
CA GLY A 256 -10.25 10.30 2.37
C GLY A 256 -9.94 10.73 3.80
N ASN A 257 -8.85 11.49 3.97
CA ASN A 257 -8.30 11.83 5.30
C ASN A 257 -9.32 12.53 6.22
N LEU A 258 -10.12 13.46 5.70
CA LEU A 258 -11.13 14.19 6.50
C LEU A 258 -12.27 13.29 6.99
N ASN A 259 -12.59 12.23 6.24
CA ASN A 259 -13.65 11.30 6.59
C ASN A 259 -13.20 10.24 7.61
N GLY A 260 -11.90 10.00 7.71
CA GLY A 260 -11.31 9.05 8.67
C GLY A 260 -10.88 9.63 10.02
N MET A 261 -11.06 10.95 10.24
CA MET A 261 -10.80 11.64 11.51
C MET A 261 -12.10 11.90 12.26
#